data_AF-A0A7K6T512-F1
#
_entry.id   AF-A0A7K6T512-F1
#
_cell.length_a   1.000
_cell.length_b   1.000
_cell.length_c   1.000
_cell.angle_alpha   90.00
_cell.angle_beta   90.00
_cell.angle_gamma   90.00
#
_symmetry.space_group_name_H-M   'P 1'
#
loop_
_entity.id
_entity.type
_entity.pdbx_description
1 polymer ?
#
loop_
_entity_poly.entity_id
_entity_poly.type
_entity_poly.pdbx_seq_one_letter_code
_entity_poly.pdbx_strand_id
1 'polypeptide(L)'
;LALLWVTVTVTVAAGRDPGGAVQFLAVGDWGGVPDPPFATPREVATAAAMGRAATELGADFVLALGDNFYYKGVRDEWDPRFQDTFERVFSVPGLRDLPWFVLAGNHDHAGNVTAQMAYGRRSPRWHFPHYFYSLRLSLPGTNASARLLLLDTVLLCGGGDDAGGPPAGPGDAAAAAAQLRWLRGRLAASRGDRFVLLAGHYPLWSAGEHGPSSCLRRLLRPLLRRHRVTAYLSGHDHNLQ
;
A
#
# COMPACT_ATOMS: atom_id res chain seq x y z
N LEU A 1 17.96 9.27 -19.05
CA LEU A 1 17.77 8.01 -18.31
C LEU A 1 16.35 7.50 -18.56
N ALA A 2 16.19 6.36 -19.22
CA ALA A 2 14.88 5.72 -19.37
C ALA A 2 14.49 5.14 -18.00
N LEU A 3 13.56 5.78 -17.30
CA LEU A 3 12.93 5.23 -16.10
C LEU A 3 12.19 3.96 -16.52
N LEU A 4 12.77 2.80 -16.22
CA LEU A 4 12.16 1.50 -16.43
C LEU A 4 10.97 1.39 -15.47
N TRP A 5 9.76 1.72 -15.94
CA TRP A 5 8.56 1.61 -15.13
C TRP A 5 8.21 0.14 -14.92
N VAL A 6 8.38 -0.36 -13.70
CA VAL A 6 7.97 -1.72 -13.35
C VAL A 6 6.45 -1.81 -13.45
N THR A 7 5.97 -2.43 -14.52
CA THR A 7 4.57 -2.85 -14.63
C THR A 7 4.52 -4.25 -14.10
N VAL A 8 4.10 -4.44 -12.85
CA VAL A 8 3.81 -5.79 -12.36
C VAL A 8 2.43 -6.15 -12.86
N THR A 9 2.40 -6.99 -13.89
CA THR A 9 1.15 -7.62 -14.31
C THR A 9 0.96 -8.80 -13.38
N VAL A 10 0.18 -8.61 -12.31
CA VAL A 10 -0.27 -9.74 -11.49
C VAL A 10 -1.60 -10.21 -12.05
N THR A 11 -1.55 -11.31 -12.79
CA THR A 11 -2.74 -12.07 -13.09
C THR A 11 -3.08 -12.85 -11.83
N VAL A 12 -3.89 -12.24 -10.97
CA VAL A 12 -4.54 -12.98 -9.89
C VAL A 12 -5.55 -13.92 -10.55
N ALA A 13 -5.27 -15.22 -10.52
CA ALA A 13 -6.25 -16.23 -10.88
C ALA A 13 -7.12 -16.48 -9.65
N ALA A 14 -8.29 -15.82 -9.60
CA ALA A 14 -9.27 -16.05 -8.56
C ALA A 14 -9.68 -17.53 -8.55
N GLY A 15 -9.57 -18.18 -7.39
CA GLY A 15 -9.90 -19.58 -7.21
C GLY A 15 -10.93 -19.76 -6.09
N ARG A 16 -12.08 -20.34 -6.48
CA ARG A 16 -13.07 -21.09 -5.66
C ARG A 16 -14.43 -20.46 -5.31
N ASP A 17 -14.91 -19.43 -6.01
CA ASP A 17 -16.34 -19.08 -5.89
C ASP A 17 -16.98 -18.63 -7.23
N PRO A 18 -18.22 -19.04 -7.57
CA PRO A 18 -18.91 -18.66 -8.81
C PRO A 18 -19.20 -17.17 -8.97
N GLY A 19 -18.85 -16.34 -7.98
CA GLY A 19 -19.21 -14.91 -7.88
C GLY A 19 -18.39 -13.92 -8.71
N GLY A 20 -17.35 -14.35 -9.44
CA GLY A 20 -16.74 -13.53 -10.50
C GLY A 20 -16.05 -12.23 -10.06
N ALA A 21 -15.61 -12.11 -8.80
CA ALA A 21 -15.02 -10.88 -8.26
C ALA A 21 -13.54 -11.07 -7.86
N VAL A 22 -12.78 -9.97 -7.89
CA VAL A 22 -11.49 -9.89 -7.21
C VAL A 22 -11.75 -9.41 -5.78
N GLN A 23 -11.24 -10.14 -4.79
CA GLN A 23 -11.42 -9.87 -3.36
C GLN A 23 -10.06 -9.57 -2.72
N PHE A 24 -9.97 -8.58 -1.85
CA PHE A 24 -8.73 -8.27 -1.17
C PHE A 24 -8.97 -7.66 0.20
N LEU A 25 -8.00 -7.82 1.09
CA LEU A 25 -7.94 -7.14 2.37
C LEU A 25 -7.08 -5.88 2.24
N ALA A 26 -7.42 -4.82 2.96
CA ALA A 26 -6.59 -3.61 3.06
C ALA A 26 -6.32 -3.30 4.54
N VAL A 27 -5.06 -3.05 4.87
CA VAL A 27 -4.63 -2.73 6.24
C VAL A 27 -3.49 -1.71 6.20
N GLY A 28 -3.58 -0.66 7.00
CA GLY A 28 -2.49 0.30 7.23
C GLY A 28 -2.04 0.23 8.68
N ASP A 29 -0.91 0.85 8.98
CA ASP A 29 -0.57 1.24 10.35
C ASP A 29 -0.46 0.05 11.32
N TRP A 30 0.08 -1.05 10.80
CA TRP A 30 0.12 -2.35 11.46
C TRP A 30 1.50 -2.70 12.00
N GLY A 31 2.52 -1.85 11.80
CA GLY A 31 3.92 -2.18 11.98
C GLY A 31 4.46 -2.37 13.40
N GLY A 32 3.64 -2.86 14.32
CA GLY A 32 4.06 -3.28 15.67
C GLY A 32 4.75 -2.18 16.47
N VAL A 33 5.82 -2.56 17.18
CA VAL A 33 6.66 -1.68 18.01
C VAL A 33 8.15 -2.02 17.80
N PRO A 34 9.08 -1.10 18.08
CA PRO A 34 10.51 -1.34 17.87
C PRO A 34 11.16 -2.21 18.95
N ASP A 35 10.51 -2.40 20.10
CA ASP A 35 11.03 -3.20 21.22
C ASP A 35 10.38 -4.58 21.27
N PRO A 36 11.08 -5.63 21.77
CA PRO A 36 10.49 -6.96 21.97
C PRO A 36 9.15 -6.89 22.73
N PRO A 37 8.11 -7.61 22.29
CA PRO A 37 8.12 -8.68 21.28
C PRO A 37 7.97 -8.21 19.82
N PHE A 38 8.17 -6.92 19.53
CA PHE A 38 8.09 -6.29 18.21
C PHE A 38 6.69 -6.29 17.55
N ALA A 39 5.68 -6.72 18.30
CA ALA A 39 4.30 -6.78 17.88
C ALA A 39 3.39 -6.28 19.00
N THR A 40 2.19 -5.81 18.63
CA THR A 40 1.18 -5.37 19.62
C THR A 40 0.01 -6.36 19.74
N PRO A 41 -0.72 -6.37 20.87
CA PRO A 41 -1.95 -7.15 20.96
C PRO A 41 -3.00 -6.77 19.91
N ARG A 42 -3.05 -5.50 19.50
CA ARG A 42 -3.96 -5.02 18.45
C ARG A 42 -3.59 -5.61 17.09
N GLU A 43 -2.31 -5.58 16.75
CA GLU A 43 -1.78 -6.15 15.51
C GLU A 43 -2.07 -7.66 15.41
N VAL A 44 -1.79 -8.42 16.47
CA VAL A 44 -2.07 -9.87 16.51
C VAL A 44 -3.57 -10.16 16.40
N ALA A 45 -4.41 -9.38 17.08
CA ALA A 45 -5.88 -9.53 16.98
C ALA A 45 -6.39 -9.20 15.57
N THR A 46 -5.85 -8.15 14.94
CA THR A 46 -6.16 -7.77 13.55
C THR A 46 -5.74 -8.88 12.58
N ALA A 47 -4.54 -9.43 12.72
CA ALA A 47 -4.08 -10.54 11.89
C ALA A 47 -5.02 -11.76 12.01
N ALA A 48 -5.43 -12.12 13.23
CA ALA A 48 -6.38 -13.21 13.45
C ALA A 48 -7.76 -12.92 12.82
N ALA A 49 -8.26 -11.69 12.88
CA ALA A 49 -9.52 -11.29 12.25
C ALA A 49 -9.42 -11.31 10.72
N MET A 50 -8.32 -10.82 10.15
CA MET A 50 -8.03 -10.90 8.72
C MET A 50 -7.98 -12.34 8.23
N GLY A 51 -7.33 -13.24 8.97
CA GLY A 51 -7.27 -14.67 8.63
C GLY A 51 -8.64 -15.35 8.61
N ARG A 52 -9.51 -15.04 9.58
CA ARG A 52 -10.91 -15.50 9.57
C ARG A 52 -11.67 -14.96 8.37
N ALA A 53 -11.60 -13.65 8.12
CA ALA A 53 -12.27 -13.02 6.98
C ALA A 53 -11.82 -13.62 5.64
N ALA A 54 -10.51 -13.82 5.45
CA ALA A 54 -9.98 -14.45 4.24
C ALA A 54 -10.42 -15.91 4.09
N THR A 55 -10.54 -16.66 5.20
CA THR A 55 -11.01 -18.05 5.17
C THR A 55 -12.51 -18.15 4.85
N GLU A 56 -13.32 -17.25 5.42
CA GLU A 56 -14.78 -17.29 5.32
C GLU A 56 -15.32 -16.63 4.04
N LEU A 57 -14.71 -15.51 3.63
CA LEU A 57 -15.20 -14.68 2.53
C LEU A 57 -14.34 -14.79 1.26
N GLY A 58 -13.12 -15.32 1.39
CA GLY A 58 -12.11 -15.29 0.34
C GLY A 58 -11.30 -14.00 0.30
N ALA A 59 -10.05 -14.11 -0.11
CA ALA A 59 -9.19 -12.99 -0.45
C ALA A 59 -8.12 -13.46 -1.44
N ASP A 60 -7.84 -12.64 -2.44
CA ASP A 60 -6.82 -12.89 -3.45
C ASP A 60 -5.45 -12.30 -3.07
N PHE A 61 -5.46 -11.22 -2.31
CA PHE A 61 -4.25 -10.52 -1.84
C PHE A 61 -4.55 -9.60 -0.65
N VAL A 62 -3.47 -9.08 -0.06
CA VAL A 62 -3.51 -8.02 0.95
C VAL A 62 -2.86 -6.76 0.38
N LEU A 63 -3.50 -5.61 0.59
CA LEU A 63 -2.94 -4.29 0.31
C LEU A 63 -2.46 -3.66 1.63
N ALA A 64 -1.15 -3.54 1.81
CA ALA A 64 -0.56 -2.86 2.95
C ALA A 64 -0.40 -1.37 2.65
N LEU A 65 -1.07 -0.52 3.42
CA LEU A 65 -1.21 0.92 3.20
C LEU A 65 -0.13 1.76 3.91
N GLY A 66 1.04 1.18 4.18
CA GLY A 66 2.18 1.88 4.78
C GLY A 66 2.18 1.86 6.31
N ASP A 67 3.27 2.41 6.86
CA ASP A 67 3.68 2.28 8.26
C ASP A 67 3.81 0.80 8.65
N ASN A 68 4.59 0.10 7.83
CA ASN A 68 4.80 -1.33 7.90
C ASN A 68 5.69 -1.72 9.08
N PHE A 69 6.56 -0.81 9.54
CA PHE A 69 7.41 -1.02 10.72
C PHE A 69 7.61 0.27 11.53
N TYR A 70 6.93 0.38 12.67
CA TYR A 70 7.08 1.51 13.59
C TYR A 70 8.40 1.43 14.39
N TYR A 71 9.04 2.54 14.79
CA TYR A 71 8.77 3.93 14.38
C TYR A 71 9.78 4.45 13.34
N LYS A 72 10.79 3.67 13.00
CA LYS A 72 11.88 4.06 12.08
C LYS A 72 12.19 2.99 11.05
N GLY A 73 11.14 2.32 10.59
CA GLY A 73 11.25 1.32 9.54
C GLY A 73 12.15 0.15 9.94
N VAL A 74 12.84 -0.37 8.93
CA VAL A 74 13.87 -1.42 9.03
C VAL A 74 15.23 -0.87 8.63
N ARG A 75 16.29 -1.50 9.10
CA ARG A 75 17.66 -1.10 8.77
C ARG A 75 18.13 -1.64 7.40
N ASP A 76 17.88 -2.91 7.15
CA ASP A 76 18.30 -3.65 5.95
C ASP A 76 17.34 -4.84 5.70
N GLU A 77 17.48 -5.56 4.59
CA GLU A 77 16.61 -6.68 4.25
C GLU A 77 16.80 -7.93 5.14
N TRP A 78 17.70 -7.86 6.12
CA TRP A 78 17.99 -8.87 7.15
C TRP A 78 17.50 -8.47 8.53
N ASP A 79 16.84 -7.32 8.65
CA ASP A 79 16.28 -6.85 9.91
C ASP A 79 15.28 -7.89 10.48
N PRO A 80 15.45 -8.33 11.75
CA PRO A 80 14.55 -9.29 12.37
C PRO A 80 13.09 -8.82 12.41
N ARG A 81 12.83 -7.51 12.32
CA ARG A 81 11.48 -6.95 12.25
C ARG A 81 10.62 -7.57 11.15
N PHE A 82 11.21 -7.97 10.01
CA PHE A 82 10.45 -8.71 8.99
C PHE A 82 9.88 -10.03 9.51
N GLN A 83 10.64 -10.77 10.32
CA GLN A 83 10.16 -12.01 10.90
C GLN A 83 9.19 -11.76 12.05
N ASP A 84 9.49 -10.78 12.89
CA ASP A 84 8.86 -10.63 14.21
C ASP A 84 7.55 -9.86 14.12
N THR A 85 7.53 -8.81 13.29
CA THR A 85 6.35 -7.97 13.05
C THR A 85 5.53 -8.47 11.86
N PHE A 86 6.15 -9.02 10.80
CA PHE A 86 5.41 -9.44 9.60
C PHE A 86 5.20 -10.97 9.47
N GLU A 87 6.26 -11.76 9.36
CA GLU A 87 6.11 -13.19 9.02
C GLU A 87 5.38 -13.97 10.10
N ARG A 88 5.76 -13.79 11.37
CA ARG A 88 5.16 -14.54 12.48
C ARG A 88 3.74 -14.08 12.77
N VAL A 89 3.47 -12.78 12.75
CA VAL A 89 2.15 -12.22 13.09
C VAL A 89 1.11 -12.59 12.04
N PHE A 90 1.43 -12.46 10.76
CA PHE A 90 0.50 -12.70 9.65
C PHE A 90 0.59 -14.13 9.07
N SER A 91 0.94 -15.12 9.89
CA SER A 91 1.05 -16.56 9.54
C SER A 91 -0.22 -17.39 9.81
N VAL A 92 -1.32 -16.73 10.16
CA VAL A 92 -2.60 -17.38 10.48
C VAL A 92 -3.25 -18.05 9.24
N PRO A 93 -4.10 -19.07 9.42
CA PRO A 93 -4.87 -19.67 8.31
C PRO A 93 -5.65 -18.61 7.53
N GLY A 94 -5.78 -18.82 6.22
CA GLY A 94 -6.42 -17.87 5.29
C GLY A 94 -5.52 -16.71 4.86
N LEU A 95 -4.49 -16.36 5.63
CA LEU A 95 -3.62 -15.20 5.36
C LEU A 95 -2.19 -15.56 4.95
N ARG A 96 -1.64 -16.65 5.52
CA ARG A 96 -0.23 -17.03 5.40
C ARG A 96 0.31 -17.13 3.97
N ASP A 97 -0.54 -17.52 3.02
CA ASP A 97 -0.16 -17.77 1.63
C ASP A 97 -0.56 -16.63 0.68
N LEU A 98 -1.28 -15.61 1.18
CA LEU A 98 -1.74 -14.51 0.34
C LEU A 98 -0.58 -13.58 0.00
N PRO A 99 -0.48 -13.11 -1.26
CA PRO A 99 0.47 -12.07 -1.64
C PRO A 99 0.08 -10.73 -1.01
N TRP A 100 1.07 -9.99 -0.55
CA TRP A 100 0.97 -8.63 0.02
C TRP A 100 1.54 -7.63 -0.98
N PHE A 101 0.72 -6.68 -1.44
CA PHE A 101 1.16 -5.53 -2.20
C PHE A 101 1.36 -4.36 -1.24
N VAL A 102 2.60 -3.90 -1.15
CA VAL A 102 3.04 -3.00 -0.10
C VAL A 102 3.39 -1.64 -0.68
N LEU A 103 2.97 -0.59 0.02
CA LEU A 103 3.50 0.77 -0.14
C LEU A 103 4.11 1.25 1.20
N ALA A 104 4.93 2.30 1.16
CA ALA A 104 5.58 2.86 2.34
C ALA A 104 4.79 4.03 2.94
N GLY A 105 4.82 4.11 4.27
CA GLY A 105 4.37 5.27 5.06
C GLY A 105 5.54 6.10 5.61
N ASN A 106 5.26 7.08 6.46
CA ASN A 106 6.30 7.97 7.00
C ASN A 106 7.29 7.24 7.90
N HIS A 107 6.83 6.31 8.74
CA HIS A 107 7.74 5.58 9.63
C HIS A 107 8.66 4.65 8.85
N ASP A 108 8.21 4.15 7.69
CA ASP A 108 9.05 3.38 6.78
C ASP A 108 10.16 4.23 6.15
N HIS A 109 9.84 5.48 5.76
CA HIS A 109 10.80 6.45 5.23
C HIS A 109 11.77 7.01 6.27
N ALA A 110 11.43 6.94 7.56
CA ALA A 110 12.37 7.21 8.64
C ALA A 110 13.45 6.11 8.77
N GLY A 111 13.25 4.96 8.13
CA GLY A 111 14.22 3.87 8.00
C GLY A 111 14.69 3.67 6.56
N ASN A 112 14.83 2.40 6.15
CA ASN A 112 15.30 2.03 4.82
C ASN A 112 14.17 1.39 3.98
N VAL A 113 13.46 2.20 3.19
CA VAL A 113 12.41 1.68 2.29
C VAL A 113 12.97 0.75 1.22
N THR A 114 14.20 0.98 0.73
CA THR A 114 14.80 0.09 -0.28
C THR A 114 15.10 -1.31 0.26
N ALA A 115 15.34 -1.44 1.57
CA ALA A 115 15.41 -2.74 2.24
C ALA A 115 14.06 -3.48 2.23
N GLN A 116 12.95 -2.76 2.43
CA GLN A 116 11.61 -3.33 2.25
C GLN A 116 11.40 -3.82 0.83
N MET A 117 11.89 -3.10 -0.19
CA MET A 117 11.81 -3.61 -1.57
C MET A 117 12.69 -4.84 -1.80
N ALA A 118 13.91 -4.83 -1.27
CA ALA A 118 14.85 -5.94 -1.37
C ALA A 118 14.35 -7.21 -0.67
N TYR A 119 13.56 -7.06 0.41
CA TYR A 119 12.96 -8.18 1.14
C TYR A 119 12.02 -9.04 0.28
N GLY A 120 11.46 -8.50 -0.81
CA GLY A 120 10.67 -9.30 -1.77
C GLY A 120 11.46 -10.43 -2.45
N ARG A 121 12.80 -10.41 -2.38
CA ARG A 121 13.65 -11.54 -2.82
C ARG A 121 13.71 -12.67 -1.80
N ARG A 122 13.28 -12.42 -0.56
CA ARG A 122 13.35 -13.33 0.58
C ARG A 122 11.99 -13.90 0.95
N SER A 123 10.93 -13.13 0.77
CA SER A 123 9.55 -13.54 1.04
C SER A 123 8.72 -13.51 -0.25
N PRO A 124 8.25 -14.66 -0.76
CA PRO A 124 7.50 -14.71 -2.02
C PRO A 124 6.14 -14.03 -1.94
N ARG A 125 5.62 -13.82 -0.71
CA ARG A 125 4.38 -13.10 -0.47
C ARG A 125 4.57 -11.60 -0.26
N TRP A 126 5.80 -11.09 -0.24
CA TRP A 126 6.08 -9.66 -0.07
C TRP A 126 6.36 -8.99 -1.42
N HIS A 127 5.37 -8.28 -1.97
CA HIS A 127 5.48 -7.60 -3.26
C HIS A 127 5.59 -6.09 -3.08
N PHE A 128 6.83 -5.60 -3.01
CA PHE A 128 7.15 -4.17 -2.98
C PHE A 128 8.24 -3.84 -4.03
N PRO A 129 7.91 -3.82 -5.34
CA PRO A 129 8.90 -3.77 -6.42
C PRO A 129 9.53 -2.39 -6.63
N HIS A 130 8.86 -1.33 -6.20
CA HIS A 130 9.24 0.06 -6.41
C HIS A 130 8.42 0.96 -5.49
N TYR A 131 8.87 2.19 -5.21
CA TYR A 131 8.16 3.17 -4.38
C TYR A 131 6.71 3.38 -4.81
N PHE A 132 6.49 3.42 -6.13
CA PHE A 132 5.16 3.53 -6.73
C PHE A 132 5.09 2.64 -7.96
N TYR A 133 3.98 1.94 -8.11
CA TYR A 133 3.82 0.92 -9.15
C TYR A 133 2.35 0.64 -9.42
N SER A 134 2.08 -0.08 -10.51
CA SER A 134 0.72 -0.38 -10.94
C SER A 134 0.49 -1.88 -11.02
N LEU A 135 -0.65 -2.32 -10.52
CA LEU A 135 -1.19 -3.66 -10.72
C LEU A 135 -2.37 -3.57 -11.69
N ARG A 136 -2.39 -4.47 -12.67
CA ARG A 136 -3.54 -4.68 -13.53
C ARG A 136 -4.18 -6.01 -13.15
N LEU A 137 -5.45 -5.96 -12.77
CA LEU A 137 -6.21 -7.10 -12.27
C LEU A 137 -7.24 -7.50 -13.34
N SER A 138 -7.29 -8.78 -13.71
CA SER A 138 -8.34 -9.30 -14.59
C SER A 138 -9.59 -9.60 -13.77
N LEU A 139 -10.76 -9.14 -14.22
CA LEU A 139 -12.01 -9.41 -13.51
C LEU A 139 -12.53 -10.79 -13.92
N PRO A 140 -12.65 -11.76 -12.98
CA PRO A 140 -13.01 -13.14 -13.31
C PRO A 140 -14.34 -13.24 -14.06
N GLY A 141 -14.41 -14.14 -15.05
CA GLY A 141 -15.61 -14.33 -15.86
C GLY A 141 -15.91 -13.19 -16.86
N THR A 142 -15.00 -12.23 -17.05
CA THR A 142 -15.16 -11.12 -18.00
C THR A 142 -13.87 -10.81 -18.76
N ASN A 143 -13.97 -10.01 -19.83
CA ASN A 143 -12.81 -9.42 -20.51
C ASN A 143 -12.39 -8.05 -19.92
N ALA A 144 -13.00 -7.64 -18.80
CA ALA A 144 -12.72 -6.36 -18.17
C ALA A 144 -11.53 -6.46 -17.21
N SER A 145 -10.86 -5.33 -16.98
CA SER A 145 -9.78 -5.22 -16.01
C SER A 145 -10.01 -4.10 -15.00
N ALA A 146 -9.39 -4.22 -13.83
CA ALA A 146 -9.23 -3.15 -12.86
C ALA A 146 -7.76 -2.71 -12.78
N ARG A 147 -7.53 -1.47 -12.36
CA ARG A 147 -6.20 -0.93 -12.08
C ARG A 147 -6.09 -0.58 -10.61
N LEU A 148 -5.01 -1.02 -9.96
CA LEU A 148 -4.58 -0.48 -8.67
C LEU A 148 -3.25 0.25 -8.85
N LEU A 149 -3.23 1.55 -8.53
CA LEU A 149 -2.04 2.40 -8.60
C LEU A 149 -1.57 2.71 -7.18
N LEU A 150 -0.47 2.11 -6.76
CA LEU A 150 0.14 2.35 -5.46
C LEU A 150 1.11 3.52 -5.58
N LEU A 151 0.93 4.49 -4.69
CA LEU A 151 1.68 5.73 -4.63
C LEU A 151 2.55 5.76 -3.38
N ASP A 152 3.68 6.43 -3.51
CA ASP A 152 4.47 6.86 -2.36
C ASP A 152 4.11 8.31 -2.04
N THR A 153 3.26 8.50 -1.04
CA THR A 153 2.76 9.83 -0.66
C THR A 153 3.81 10.65 0.07
N VAL A 154 4.79 10.00 0.70
CA VAL A 154 5.93 10.66 1.36
C VAL A 154 6.86 11.26 0.31
N LEU A 155 7.16 10.54 -0.77
CA LEU A 155 7.91 11.10 -1.91
C LEU A 155 7.17 12.25 -2.60
N LEU A 156 5.83 12.22 -2.65
CA LEU A 156 5.04 13.29 -3.26
C LEU A 156 4.97 14.56 -2.41
N CYS A 157 4.86 14.40 -1.10
CA CYS A 157 4.48 15.49 -0.20
C CYS A 157 5.47 15.81 0.92
N GLY A 158 6.48 14.96 1.15
CA GLY A 158 7.39 15.01 2.29
C GLY A 158 6.93 14.09 3.42
N GLY A 159 7.86 13.74 4.31
CA GLY A 159 7.49 13.12 5.60
C GLY A 159 6.87 14.19 6.48
N GLY A 160 5.70 13.91 7.06
CA GLY A 160 5.17 14.70 8.16
C GLY A 160 6.14 14.62 9.35
N ASP A 161 6.23 15.70 10.12
CA ASP A 161 6.96 15.66 11.38
C ASP A 161 6.12 14.82 12.37
N ASP A 162 6.73 13.92 13.14
CA ASP A 162 6.08 13.19 14.26
C ASP A 162 5.43 14.15 15.28
N ALA A 163 5.72 15.45 15.19
CA ALA A 163 5.14 16.55 15.96
C ALA A 163 3.82 17.13 15.37
N GLY A 164 3.24 16.53 14.33
CA GLY A 164 1.93 16.91 13.77
C GLY A 164 1.97 18.10 12.80
N GLY A 165 3.16 18.49 12.32
CA GLY A 165 3.31 19.51 11.28
C GLY A 165 2.91 18.96 9.90
N PRO A 166 2.18 19.73 9.06
CA PRO A 166 1.90 19.28 7.70
C PRO A 166 3.21 19.11 6.92
N PRO A 167 3.32 18.12 6.02
CA PRO A 167 4.50 17.93 5.20
C PRO A 167 4.89 19.23 4.48
N ALA A 168 6.15 19.68 4.65
CA ALA A 168 6.64 20.94 4.10
C ALA A 168 6.86 20.92 2.58
N GLY A 169 6.62 19.78 1.93
CA GLY A 169 6.92 19.52 0.52
C GLY A 169 7.86 18.33 0.35
N PRO A 170 8.01 17.83 -0.88
CA PRO A 170 8.84 16.65 -1.13
C PRO A 170 10.32 16.94 -0.83
N GLY A 171 10.99 16.00 -0.15
CA GLY A 171 12.44 16.07 0.07
C GLY A 171 13.26 16.02 -1.22
N ASP A 172 12.72 15.35 -2.25
CA ASP A 172 13.26 15.36 -3.63
C ASP A 172 12.16 15.77 -4.62
N ALA A 173 12.22 17.02 -5.08
CA ALA A 173 11.26 17.56 -6.04
C ALA A 173 11.30 16.86 -7.42
N ALA A 174 12.46 16.34 -7.84
CA ALA A 174 12.59 15.64 -9.11
C ALA A 174 11.92 14.26 -9.04
N ALA A 175 12.10 13.53 -7.94
CA ALA A 175 11.42 12.26 -7.67
C ALA A 175 9.90 12.45 -7.56
N ALA A 176 9.44 13.46 -6.83
CA ALA A 176 8.02 13.80 -6.74
C ALA A 176 7.41 14.10 -8.12
N ALA A 177 8.11 14.90 -8.93
CA ALA A 177 7.68 15.23 -10.28
C ALA A 177 7.68 13.99 -11.20
N ALA A 178 8.64 13.06 -11.04
CA ALA A 178 8.69 11.81 -11.78
C ALA A 178 7.49 10.91 -11.44
N GLN A 179 7.16 10.75 -10.17
CA GLN A 179 5.97 10.01 -9.72
C GLN A 179 4.68 10.62 -10.27
N LEU A 180 4.54 11.95 -10.22
CA LEU A 180 3.34 12.62 -10.73
C LEU A 180 3.19 12.49 -12.26
N ARG A 181 4.29 12.55 -13.01
CA ARG A 181 4.29 12.28 -14.46
C ARG A 181 3.88 10.84 -14.76
N TRP A 182 4.44 9.87 -14.03
CA TRP A 182 4.07 8.47 -14.15
C TRP A 182 2.58 8.25 -13.86
N LEU A 183 2.07 8.82 -12.78
CA LEU A 183 0.66 8.69 -12.39
C LEU A 183 -0.27 9.21 -13.48
N ARG A 184 0.02 10.40 -14.04
CA ARG A 184 -0.75 10.96 -15.17
C ARG A 184 -0.76 10.03 -16.37
N GLY A 185 0.40 9.43 -16.70
CA GLY A 185 0.50 8.44 -17.77
C GLY A 185 -0.34 7.19 -17.51
N ARG A 186 -0.29 6.64 -16.29
CA ARG A 186 -1.05 5.43 -15.92
C ARG A 186 -2.55 5.68 -15.87
N LEU A 187 -3.00 6.81 -15.32
CA LEU A 187 -4.40 7.22 -15.35
C LEU A 187 -4.92 7.42 -16.79
N ALA A 188 -4.09 7.92 -17.70
CA ALA A 188 -4.46 8.02 -19.11
C ALA A 188 -4.56 6.63 -19.79
N ALA A 189 -3.65 5.72 -19.45
CA ALA A 189 -3.65 4.34 -19.96
C ALA A 189 -4.78 3.47 -19.38
N SER A 190 -5.39 3.87 -18.27
CA SER A 190 -6.47 3.13 -17.60
C SER A 190 -7.89 3.47 -18.05
N ARG A 191 -8.06 4.20 -19.16
CA ARG A 191 -9.40 4.58 -19.67
C ARG A 191 -10.31 3.40 -20.01
N GLY A 192 -9.74 2.23 -20.33
CA GLY A 192 -10.49 1.01 -20.60
C GLY A 192 -10.69 0.10 -19.38
N ASP A 193 -10.08 0.43 -18.24
CA ASP A 193 -10.25 -0.35 -17.01
C ASP A 193 -11.63 -0.03 -16.41
N ARG A 194 -12.36 -1.06 -15.99
CA ARG A 194 -13.69 -0.97 -15.36
C ARG A 194 -13.65 -0.25 -14.01
N PHE A 195 -12.57 -0.49 -13.27
CA PHE A 195 -12.28 0.17 -12.00
C PHE A 195 -10.85 0.70 -12.00
N VAL A 196 -10.66 1.87 -11.42
CA VAL A 196 -9.34 2.48 -11.20
C VAL A 196 -9.27 2.88 -9.74
N LEU A 197 -8.38 2.24 -9.00
CA LEU A 197 -8.13 2.46 -7.59
C LEU A 197 -6.76 3.09 -7.43
N LEU A 198 -6.64 4.07 -6.54
CA LEU A 198 -5.35 4.56 -6.07
C LEU A 198 -5.18 4.16 -4.60
N ALA A 199 -3.96 3.88 -4.20
CA ALA A 199 -3.60 3.65 -2.82
C ALA A 199 -2.36 4.48 -2.47
N GLY A 200 -2.32 5.03 -1.27
CA GLY A 200 -1.19 5.80 -0.76
C GLY A 200 -1.34 5.92 0.75
N HIS A 201 -0.24 6.10 1.47
CA HIS A 201 -0.30 6.10 2.93
C HIS A 201 -1.11 7.28 3.48
N TYR A 202 -0.82 8.51 3.03
CA TYR A 202 -1.51 9.70 3.53
C TYR A 202 -2.94 9.85 2.99
N PRO A 203 -3.89 10.33 3.81
CA PRO A 203 -5.28 10.51 3.41
C PRO A 203 -5.50 11.77 2.58
N LEU A 204 -6.35 11.67 1.55
CA LEU A 204 -6.90 12.85 0.87
C LEU A 204 -7.90 13.61 1.72
N TRP A 205 -8.70 12.86 2.46
CA TRP A 205 -9.72 13.33 3.40
C TRP A 205 -9.65 12.42 4.61
N SER A 206 -9.74 13.01 5.80
CA SER A 206 -9.85 12.27 7.05
C SER A 206 -10.42 13.18 8.12
N ALA A 207 -11.21 12.62 9.03
CA ALA A 207 -11.64 13.20 10.28
C ALA A 207 -10.80 12.71 11.49
N GLY A 208 -9.69 12.01 11.22
CA GLY A 208 -8.72 11.58 12.22
C GLY A 208 -7.83 12.71 12.74
N GLU A 209 -6.82 12.33 13.52
CA GLU A 209 -5.89 13.24 14.19
C GLU A 209 -5.09 14.10 13.20
N HIS A 210 -4.59 13.49 12.12
CA HIS A 210 -3.81 14.18 11.09
C HIS A 210 -4.70 14.93 10.10
N GLY A 211 -5.88 14.38 9.80
CA GLY A 211 -6.86 15.02 8.95
C GLY A 211 -6.45 15.09 7.46
N PRO A 212 -7.03 16.00 6.66
CA PRO A 212 -6.86 15.99 5.22
C PRO A 212 -5.48 16.52 4.75
N SER A 213 -4.80 15.76 3.89
CA SER A 213 -3.53 16.20 3.29
C SER A 213 -3.72 17.29 2.21
N SER A 214 -3.35 18.53 2.52
CA SER A 214 -3.47 19.67 1.58
C SER A 214 -2.65 19.47 0.29
N CYS A 215 -1.43 18.94 0.39
CA CYS A 215 -0.57 18.59 -0.73
C CYS A 215 -1.25 17.59 -1.68
N LEU A 216 -1.73 16.46 -1.16
CA LEU A 216 -2.42 15.45 -1.97
C LEU A 216 -3.71 15.98 -2.56
N ARG A 217 -4.49 16.77 -1.81
CA ARG A 217 -5.72 17.39 -2.35
C ARG A 217 -5.43 18.30 -3.52
N ARG A 218 -4.34 19.07 -3.48
CA ARG A 218 -3.91 19.94 -4.58
C ARG A 218 -3.46 19.13 -5.79
N LEU A 219 -2.66 18.07 -5.58
CA LEU A 219 -2.06 17.28 -6.67
C LEU A 219 -3.03 16.27 -7.29
N LEU A 220 -3.75 15.51 -6.47
CA LEU A 220 -4.51 14.34 -6.88
C LEU A 220 -5.98 14.63 -7.16
N ARG A 221 -6.66 15.49 -6.39
CA ARG A 221 -8.12 15.73 -6.57
C ARG A 221 -8.52 16.08 -8.01
N PRO A 222 -7.78 16.94 -8.75
CA PRO A 222 -8.10 17.19 -10.15
C PRO A 222 -7.95 15.95 -11.03
N LEU A 223 -6.94 15.12 -10.76
CA LEU A 223 -6.67 13.88 -11.49
C LEU A 223 -7.75 12.84 -11.21
N LEU A 224 -8.14 12.64 -9.94
CA LEU A 224 -9.19 11.72 -9.55
C LEU A 224 -10.51 12.02 -10.27
N ARG A 225 -10.91 13.29 -10.28
CA ARG A 225 -12.14 13.74 -10.95
C ARG A 225 -12.06 13.57 -12.47
N ARG A 226 -10.96 14.02 -13.07
CA ARG A 226 -10.77 13.95 -14.54
C ARG A 226 -10.79 12.51 -15.06
N HIS A 227 -10.18 11.58 -14.31
CA HIS A 227 -10.05 10.19 -14.72
C HIS A 227 -11.10 9.26 -14.11
N ARG A 228 -12.08 9.81 -13.37
CA ARG A 228 -13.16 9.05 -12.71
C ARG A 228 -12.61 7.87 -11.88
N VAL A 229 -11.57 8.15 -11.09
CA VAL A 229 -11.02 7.16 -10.15
C VAL A 229 -12.13 6.67 -9.23
N THR A 230 -12.25 5.36 -9.09
CA THR A 230 -13.29 4.66 -8.33
C THR A 230 -13.15 4.93 -6.84
N ALA A 231 -11.95 4.74 -6.29
CA ALA A 231 -11.66 4.99 -4.88
C ALA A 231 -10.17 5.34 -4.67
N TYR A 232 -9.91 5.99 -3.54
CA TYR A 232 -8.57 6.22 -3.01
C TYR A 232 -8.51 5.57 -1.63
N LEU A 233 -7.56 4.67 -1.41
CA LEU A 233 -7.36 3.96 -0.15
C LEU A 233 -6.13 4.51 0.57
N SER A 234 -6.23 4.69 1.88
CA SER A 234 -5.15 5.23 2.72
C SER A 234 -5.24 4.76 4.17
N GLY A 235 -4.13 4.89 4.89
CA GLY A 235 -4.02 4.72 6.34
C GLY A 235 -3.65 6.04 7.00
N HIS A 236 -2.56 6.02 7.78
CA HIS A 236 -1.94 7.13 8.52
C HIS A 236 -2.76 7.62 9.71
N ASP A 237 -4.04 7.90 9.52
CA ASP A 237 -4.95 8.12 10.63
C ASP A 237 -5.39 6.78 11.22
N HIS A 238 -5.05 6.52 12.49
CA HIS A 238 -5.25 5.24 13.16
C HIS A 238 -6.72 4.94 13.54
N ASN A 239 -7.61 4.95 12.55
CA ASN A 239 -9.04 4.66 12.64
C ASN A 239 -9.59 4.12 11.29
N LEU A 240 -10.90 3.86 11.23
CA LEU A 240 -11.60 3.40 10.02
C LEU A 240 -12.68 4.42 9.62
N GLN A 241 -12.73 4.79 8.33
CA GLN A 241 -13.64 5.79 7.75
C GLN A 241 -14.17 5.36 6.38
#